data_AF-A0A5D9BZN6-F1
#
_entry.id   AF-A0A5D9BZN6-F1
#
_cell.length_a   1.000
_cell.length_b   1.000
_cell.length_c   1.000
_cell.angle_alpha   90.00
_cell.angle_beta   90.00
_cell.angle_gamma   90.00
#
_symmetry.space_group_name_H-M   'P 1'
#
loop_
_entity.id
_entity.type
_entity.pdbx_description
1 polymer ?
#
loop_
_entity_poly.entity_id
_entity_poly.type
_entity_poly.pdbx_seq_one_letter_code
_entity_poly.pdbx_strand_id
1 'polypeptide(L)'
;MDRLISISRYANDRRIVGDVVRFDAKHFGQPIFIDICLIQWTVLRDQHPDAADAFTTLEKLSRDGRWRTDDNGVRALFVTLPPMVIEHPRNG
;
A
#
# COMPACT_ATOMS: atom_id res chain seq x y z
N MET A 1 19.85 0.35 1.94
CA MET A 1 18.78 1.20 1.35
C MET A 1 17.92 1.69 2.49
N ASP A 2 17.98 2.99 2.80
CA ASP A 2 17.09 3.60 3.79
C ASP A 2 15.64 3.42 3.33
N ARG A 3 14.83 2.68 4.09
CA ARG A 3 13.40 2.56 3.76
C ARG A 3 12.74 3.86 4.21
N LEU A 4 12.66 4.79 3.27
CA LEU A 4 12.00 6.09 3.39
C LEU A 4 10.60 5.99 4.03
N ILE A 5 9.88 4.91 3.69
CA ILE A 5 8.55 4.59 4.21
C ILE A 5 8.55 3.15 4.76
N SER A 6 8.00 2.96 5.95
CA SER A 6 7.80 1.64 6.57
C SER A 6 6.37 1.48 7.07
N ILE A 7 5.72 0.39 6.67
CA ILE A 7 4.36 0.04 7.07
C ILE A 7 4.42 -0.79 8.34
N SER A 8 3.59 -0.46 9.32
CA SER A 8 3.44 -1.26 10.51
C SER A 8 2.96 -2.68 10.17
N ARG A 9 3.63 -3.68 10.74
CA ARG A 9 3.37 -5.10 10.45
C ARG A 9 2.47 -5.76 11.49
N TYR A 10 2.00 -5.03 12.50
CA TYR A 10 1.09 -5.57 13.49
C TYR A 10 -0.30 -5.77 12.89
N ALA A 11 -0.94 -6.90 13.22
CA ALA A 11 -2.20 -7.32 12.60
C ALA A 11 -3.36 -6.31 12.77
N ASN A 12 -3.29 -5.42 13.77
CA ASN A 12 -4.31 -4.43 14.09
C ASN A 12 -4.11 -3.08 13.40
N ASP A 13 -3.00 -2.89 12.68
CA ASP A 13 -2.58 -1.57 12.18
C ASP A 13 -3.05 -1.30 10.74
N ARG A 14 -4.06 -2.06 10.29
CA ARG A 14 -4.80 -1.82 9.06
C ARG A 14 -6.29 -1.70 9.33
N ARG A 15 -6.95 -0.78 8.65
CA ARG A 15 -8.39 -0.50 8.80
C ARG A 15 -9.00 -0.20 7.44
N ILE A 16 -10.26 -0.56 7.27
CA ILE A 16 -11.04 -0.20 6.08
C ILE A 16 -11.71 1.14 6.36
N VAL A 17 -11.50 2.13 5.48
CA VAL A 17 -12.11 3.46 5.56
C VAL A 17 -12.78 3.75 4.23
N GLY A 18 -14.10 3.61 4.15
CA GLY A 18 -14.79 3.69 2.86
C GLY A 18 -14.34 2.57 1.90
N ASP A 19 -13.78 2.95 0.75
CA ASP A 19 -13.31 2.05 -0.30
C ASP A 19 -11.79 1.78 -0.26
N VAL A 20 -11.08 2.26 0.77
CA VAL A 20 -9.64 2.07 0.93
C VAL A 20 -9.30 1.21 2.15
N VAL A 21 -8.18 0.49 2.02
CA VAL A 21 -7.45 -0.08 3.15
C VAL A 21 -6.36 0.90 3.53
N ARG A 22 -6.44 1.37 4.78
CA ARG A 22 -5.50 2.29 5.39
C ARG A 22 -4.54 1.52 6.30
N PHE A 23 -3.25 1.79 6.14
CA PHE A 23 -2.17 1.23 6.94
C PHE A 23 -1.47 2.32 7.74
N ASP A 24 -1.16 2.03 9.00
CA ASP A 24 -0.27 2.89 9.79
C ASP A 24 1.17 2.72 9.31
N ALA A 25 1.86 3.83 9.07
CA ALA A 25 3.21 3.83 8.53
C ALA A 25 4.05 4.97 9.10
N LYS A 26 5.35 4.94 8.80
CA LYS A 26 6.29 6.01 9.13
C LYS A 26 7.02 6.48 7.89
N HIS A 27 7.15 7.80 7.74
CA HIS A 27 7.99 8.45 6.73
C HIS A 27 9.06 9.28 7.44
N PHE A 28 10.33 8.92 7.29
CA PHE A 28 11.43 9.47 8.11
C PHE A 28 11.13 9.45 9.63
N GLY A 29 10.49 8.38 10.12
CA GLY A 29 10.12 8.23 11.52
C GLY A 29 8.86 9.00 11.95
N GLN A 30 8.33 9.90 11.11
CA GLN A 30 7.08 10.62 11.37
C GLN A 30 5.86 9.75 11.01
N PRO A 31 4.81 9.72 11.85
CA PRO A 31 3.62 8.92 11.57
C PRO A 31 2.88 9.45 10.34
N ILE A 32 2.52 8.54 9.44
CA ILE A 32 1.71 8.79 8.26
C ILE A 32 0.74 7.62 8.05
N PHE A 33 -0.19 7.79 7.12
CA PHE A 33 -1.01 6.69 6.61
C PHE A 33 -0.63 6.33 5.17
N ILE A 34 -0.85 5.07 4.81
CA ILE A 34 -0.83 4.61 3.42
C ILE A 34 -2.21 4.07 3.09
N ASP A 35 -2.81 4.62 2.04
CA ASP A 35 -4.13 4.21 1.56
C ASP A 35 -3.98 3.52 0.21
N ILE A 36 -4.65 2.38 0.05
CA ILE A 36 -4.77 1.67 -1.23
C ILE A 36 -6.23 1.24 -1.40
N CYS A 37 -6.77 1.32 -2.62
CA CYS A 37 -8.13 0.85 -2.90
C CYS A 37 -8.30 -0.61 -2.47
N LEU A 38 -9.44 -0.95 -1.86
CA LEU A 38 -9.72 -2.29 -1.34
C LEU A 38 -9.56 -3.38 -2.42
N ILE A 39 -10.05 -3.11 -3.63
CA ILE A 39 -9.93 -4.05 -4.76
C ILE A 39 -8.46 -4.26 -5.13
N GLN A 40 -7.68 -3.18 -5.19
CA GLN A 40 -6.25 -3.24 -5.50
C GLN A 40 -5.47 -3.96 -4.39
N TRP A 41 -5.84 -3.78 -3.12
CA TRP A 41 -5.25 -4.52 -2.02
C TRP A 41 -5.52 -6.03 -2.12
N THR A 42 -6.76 -6.42 -2.44
CA THR A 42 -7.11 -7.83 -2.66
C THR A 42 -6.28 -8.43 -3.78
N VAL A 43 -6.20 -7.76 -4.93
CA VAL A 43 -5.39 -8.23 -6.06
C VAL A 43 -3.90 -8.36 -5.70
N LEU A 44 -3.35 -7.40 -4.95
CA LEU A 44 -1.98 -7.46 -4.48
C LEU A 44 -1.76 -8.67 -3.54
N ARG A 45 -2.74 -8.99 -2.68
CA ARG A 45 -2.70 -10.15 -1.78
C ARG A 45 -2.85 -11.48 -2.51
N ASP A 46 -3.61 -11.52 -3.59
CA ASP A 46 -3.73 -12.70 -4.43
C ASP A 46 -2.41 -12.99 -5.19
N GLN A 47 -1.70 -11.94 -5.61
CA GLN A 47 -0.37 -12.05 -6.22
C GLN A 47 0.73 -12.41 -5.22
N HIS A 48 0.57 -12.02 -3.96
CA HIS A 48 1.53 -12.24 -2.89
C HIS A 48 0.83 -12.93 -1.70
N PRO A 49 0.71 -14.28 -1.73
CA PRO A 49 0.10 -15.04 -0.64
C PRO A 49 0.78 -14.74 0.71
N ASP A 50 2.11 -14.58 0.69
CA ASP A 50 2.88 -14.11 1.84
C ASP A 50 2.59 -12.63 2.13
N ALA A 51 2.17 -12.36 3.37
CA ALA A 51 1.86 -11.02 3.83
C ALA A 51 3.09 -10.10 3.82
N ALA A 52 4.26 -10.60 4.19
CA ALA A 52 5.49 -9.83 4.22
C ALA A 52 5.88 -9.31 2.82
N ASP A 53 5.65 -10.12 1.79
CA ASP A 53 5.89 -9.75 0.39
C ASP A 53 4.89 -8.70 -0.08
N ALA A 54 3.59 -8.89 0.21
CA ALA A 54 2.56 -7.91 -0.12
C ALA A 54 2.86 -6.53 0.50
N PHE A 55 3.25 -6.50 1.78
CA PHE A 55 3.62 -5.26 2.44
C PHE A 55 4.91 -4.65 1.87
N THR A 56 5.90 -5.48 1.53
CA THR A 56 7.14 -5.00 0.90
C THR A 56 6.87 -4.37 -0.46
N THR A 57 5.94 -4.95 -1.25
CA THR A 57 5.49 -4.36 -2.50
C THR A 57 4.76 -3.04 -2.26
N LEU A 58 3.87 -2.98 -1.26
CA LEU A 58 3.15 -1.75 -0.92
C LEU A 58 4.11 -0.61 -0.47
N GLU A 59 5.15 -0.91 0.30
CA GLU A 59 6.21 0.04 0.67
C GLU A 59 6.99 0.57 -0.54
N LYS A 60 7.22 -0.27 -1.56
CA LYS A 60 7.86 0.17 -2.81
C LYS A 60 6.95 1.09 -3.60
N LEU A 61 5.68 0.70 -3.78
CA LEU A 61 4.68 1.49 -4.50
C LEU A 61 4.41 2.84 -3.84
N SER A 62 4.58 2.91 -2.52
CA SER A 62 4.47 4.15 -1.76
C SER A 62 5.44 5.23 -2.23
N ARG A 63 6.58 4.89 -2.84
CA ARG A 63 7.52 5.89 -3.39
C ARG A 63 6.90 6.75 -4.50
N ASP A 64 5.96 6.17 -5.24
CA ASP A 64 5.26 6.82 -6.36
C ASP A 64 3.83 7.23 -5.96
N GLY A 65 3.48 7.09 -4.69
CA GLY A 65 2.17 7.43 -4.15
C GLY A 65 1.90 8.94 -4.18
N ARG A 66 0.61 9.30 -4.16
CA ARG A 66 0.18 10.70 -4.13
C ARG A 66 -0.12 11.12 -2.70
N TRP A 67 0.58 12.14 -2.21
CA TRP A 67 0.32 12.71 -0.89
C TRP A 67 -1.06 13.36 -0.83
N ARG A 68 -1.74 13.14 0.29
CA ARG A 68 -2.97 13.81 0.69
C ARG A 68 -2.84 14.23 2.15
N THR A 69 -3.39 15.39 2.47
CA THR A 69 -3.51 15.86 3.84
C THR A 69 -4.99 16.13 4.07
N ASP A 70 -5.55 15.57 5.14
CA ASP A 70 -6.93 15.87 5.51
C ASP A 70 -7.06 17.21 6.25
N ASP A 71 -8.29 17.62 6.54
CA ASP A 71 -8.59 18.88 7.23
C ASP A 71 -8.02 18.93 8.67
N ASN A 72 -7.66 17.77 9.24
CA ASN A 72 -7.03 17.66 10.55
C ASN A 72 -5.49 17.65 10.47
N GLY A 73 -4.91 17.85 9.28
CA GLY A 73 -3.47 17.84 9.07
C GLY A 73 -2.84 16.45 9.01
N VAL A 74 -3.66 15.39 8.99
CA VAL A 74 -3.16 14.01 8.90
C VAL A 74 -2.67 13.75 7.48
N ARG A 75 -1.43 13.28 7.39
CA ARG A 75 -0.80 12.94 6.10
C ARG A 75 -1.05 11.49 5.74
N ALA A 76 -1.65 11.28 4.58
CA ALA A 76 -1.82 9.98 3.95
C ALA A 76 -1.14 9.96 2.59
N LEU A 77 -0.72 8.78 2.17
CA LEU A 77 -0.17 8.54 0.85
C LEU A 77 -1.08 7.57 0.12
N PHE A 78 -1.71 8.04 -0.95
CA PHE A 78 -2.59 7.22 -1.75
C PHE A 78 -1.79 6.48 -2.81
N VAL A 79 -1.85 5.16 -2.79
CA VAL A 79 -1.06 4.26 -3.61
C VAL A 79 -1.98 3.47 -4.52
N THR A 80 -1.55 3.31 -5.77
CA THR A 80 -2.26 2.54 -6.79
C THR A 80 -1.34 1.48 -7.35
N LEU A 81 -1.90 0.29 -7.63
CA LEU A 81 -1.17 -0.68 -8.43
C LEU A 81 -0.91 -0.13 -9.84
N PRO A 82 0.25 -0.41 -10.45
CA PRO A 82 0.48 -0.13 -11.85
C PRO A 82 -0.53 -0.91 -12.71
N PRO A 83 -0.77 -0.48 -13.97
CA PRO A 83 -1.59 -1.24 -14.90
C PRO A 83 -1.12 -2.69 -14.96
N MET A 84 -2.01 -3.62 -14.62
CA MET A 84 -1.71 -5.03 -14.72
C MET A 84 -1.83 -5.48 -16.16
N VAL A 85 -0.72 -5.91 -16.74
CA VAL A 85 -0.74 -6.66 -18.00
C VAL A 85 -0.93 -8.13 -17.64
N ILE A 86 -2.12 -8.67 -17.89
CA ILE A 86 -2.36 -10.10 -17.82
C ILE A 86 -1.82 -10.70 -19.12
N GLU A 87 -0.55 -11.09 -19.12
CA GLU A 87 0.00 -11.89 -20.21
C GLU A 87 -0.69 -13.26 -20.18
N HIS A 88 -1.52 -13.51 -21.19
CA HIS A 88 -2.02 -14.86 -21.41
C HIS A 88 -0.84 -15.70 -21.94
N PRO A 89 -0.54 -16.88 -21.35
CA PRO A 89 0.45 -17.76 -21.93
C PRO A 89 0.00 -18.09 -23.35
N ARG A 90 0.84 -17.75 -24.34
CA ARG A 90 0.72 -18.32 -25.68
C ARG A 90 1.00 -19.81 -25.53
N ASN A 91 -0.05 -20.61 -25.42
CA ASN A 91 0.06 -22.06 -25.60
C ASN A 91 0.53 -22.28 -27.04
N GLY A 92 1.81 -22.63 -27.19
CA GLY A 92 2.38 -23.18 -28.42
C GLY A 92 2.26 -24.69 -28.45
#